data_AF-A0A532T301-F1
#
_entry.id   AF-A0A532T301-F1
#
_cell.length_a   1.000
_cell.length_b   1.000
_cell.length_c   1.000
_cell.angle_alpha   90.00
_cell.angle_beta   90.00
_cell.angle_gamma   90.00
#
_symmetry.space_group_name_H-M   'P 1'
#
loop_
_entity.id
_entity.type
_entity.pdbx_description
1 polymer ?
#
loop_
_entity_poly.entity_id
_entity_poly.type
_entity_poly.pdbx_seq_one_letter_code
_entity_poly.pdbx_strand_id
1 'polypeptide(L)'
;MHTIKIPELEEYDLYSKKPPQEREKYAESKIKEIIQLNTNIGINMKQIEENTFFHRNTISKHIKNLITKGEIYQYPPDSRNGLLFSNGNLLDPIYKNKIILQNKFFEIYVISNRLGKFLYIQEKKEDIYNEIESKGGIIIPLDELDTFKERFDDIMKILHTKRIIR
;
A
#
# COMPACT_ATOMS: atom_id res chain seq x y z
N MET A 1 -10.67 -17.07 -18.24
CA MET A 1 -10.75 -15.70 -17.69
C MET A 1 -10.90 -15.83 -16.18
N HIS A 2 -10.01 -15.22 -15.39
CA HIS A 2 -10.16 -15.25 -13.94
C HIS A 2 -11.26 -14.27 -13.53
N THR A 3 -12.20 -14.75 -12.71
CA THR A 3 -13.27 -13.92 -12.15
C THR A 3 -12.67 -12.92 -11.17
N ILE A 4 -12.86 -11.64 -11.44
CA ILE A 4 -12.39 -10.55 -10.58
C ILE A 4 -13.37 -10.38 -9.44
N LYS A 5 -12.84 -10.23 -8.23
CA LYS A 5 -13.65 -9.93 -7.04
C LYS A 5 -13.87 -8.43 -6.93
N ILE A 6 -15.12 -8.00 -6.97
CA ILE A 6 -15.51 -6.59 -6.83
C ILE A 6 -16.30 -6.46 -5.52
N PRO A 7 -15.96 -5.50 -4.63
CA PRO A 7 -16.74 -5.25 -3.43
C PRO A 7 -18.07 -4.61 -3.79
N GLU A 8 -18.99 -4.55 -2.84
CA GLU A 8 -20.22 -3.78 -3.02
C GLU A 8 -19.90 -2.30 -3.28
N LEU A 9 -20.45 -1.78 -4.38
CA LEU A 9 -20.34 -0.38 -4.78
C LEU A 9 -21.71 0.29 -4.59
N GLU A 10 -21.68 1.55 -4.19
CA GLU A 10 -22.86 2.39 -4.19
C GLU A 10 -23.34 2.61 -5.63
N GLU A 11 -24.62 2.88 -5.81
CA GLU A 11 -25.14 3.30 -7.11
C GLU A 11 -24.48 4.61 -7.56
N TYR A 12 -24.25 4.74 -8.87
CA TYR A 12 -23.61 5.90 -9.46
C TYR A 12 -24.30 7.23 -9.09
N ASP A 13 -25.63 7.22 -9.02
CA ASP A 13 -26.44 8.40 -8.67
C ASP A 13 -26.20 8.87 -7.24
N LEU A 14 -25.94 7.95 -6.31
CA LEU A 14 -25.60 8.28 -4.92
C LEU A 14 -24.17 8.80 -4.82
N TYR A 15 -23.24 8.13 -5.51
CA TYR A 15 -21.84 8.54 -5.58
C TYR A 15 -21.68 9.94 -6.18
N SER A 16 -22.35 10.23 -7.30
CA SER A 16 -22.18 11.49 -8.04
C SER A 16 -22.66 12.71 -7.25
N LYS A 17 -23.66 12.53 -6.38
CA LYS A 17 -24.25 13.57 -5.51
C LYS A 17 -23.42 13.89 -4.27
N LYS A 18 -22.43 13.07 -3.90
CA LYS A 18 -21.57 13.35 -2.74
C LYS A 18 -20.71 14.61 -2.94
N PRO A 19 -20.34 15.31 -1.86
CA PRO A 19 -19.34 16.38 -1.90
C PRO A 19 -18.02 15.92 -2.54
N PRO A 20 -17.27 16.80 -3.23
CA PRO A 20 -16.04 16.43 -3.92
C PRO A 20 -15.02 15.67 -3.07
N GLN A 21 -14.83 16.07 -1.81
CA GLN A 21 -13.90 15.40 -0.88
C GLN A 21 -14.35 13.98 -0.52
N GLU A 22 -15.65 13.77 -0.32
CA GLU A 22 -16.20 12.46 -0.01
C GLU A 22 -16.14 11.51 -1.21
N ARG A 23 -16.36 12.03 -2.43
CA ARG A 23 -16.18 11.25 -3.66
C ARG A 23 -14.76 10.73 -3.82
N GLU A 24 -13.78 11.60 -3.57
CA GLU A 24 -12.36 11.24 -3.63
C GLU A 24 -12.01 10.18 -2.58
N LYS A 25 -12.45 10.35 -1.33
CA LYS A 25 -12.24 9.34 -0.28
C LYS A 25 -12.90 8.00 -0.62
N TYR A 26 -14.13 8.05 -1.12
CA TYR A 26 -14.88 6.86 -1.51
C TYR A 26 -14.20 6.11 -2.64
N ALA A 27 -13.83 6.82 -3.71
CA ALA A 27 -13.15 6.22 -4.86
C ALA A 27 -11.81 5.60 -4.46
N GLU A 28 -10.98 6.31 -3.67
CA GLU A 28 -9.72 5.78 -3.17
C GLU A 28 -9.90 4.50 -2.34
N SER A 29 -10.87 4.52 -1.42
CA SER A 29 -11.19 3.38 -0.55
C SER A 29 -11.64 2.16 -1.36
N LYS A 30 -12.58 2.33 -2.30
CA LYS A 30 -13.09 1.24 -3.13
C LYS A 30 -12.06 0.69 -4.11
N ILE A 31 -11.23 1.55 -4.70
CA ILE A 31 -10.12 1.10 -5.56
C ILE A 31 -9.13 0.25 -4.75
N LYS A 32 -8.79 0.69 -3.53
CA LYS A 32 -7.92 -0.08 -2.62
C LYS A 32 -8.52 -1.44 -2.27
N GLU A 33 -9.81 -1.46 -1.91
CA GLU A 33 -10.55 -2.69 -1.57
C GLU A 33 -10.56 -3.68 -2.75
N ILE A 34 -10.82 -3.20 -3.97
CA ILE A 34 -10.75 -4.03 -5.19
C ILE A 34 -9.36 -4.64 -5.36
N ILE A 35 -8.30 -3.85 -5.21
CA ILE A 35 -6.92 -4.35 -5.35
C ILE A 35 -6.61 -5.39 -4.26
N GLN A 36 -7.07 -5.16 -3.03
CA GLN A 36 -6.93 -6.11 -1.92
C GLN A 36 -7.57 -7.46 -2.25
N LEU A 37 -8.86 -7.46 -2.62
CA LEU A 37 -9.60 -8.70 -2.92
C LEU A 37 -8.96 -9.54 -4.04
N ASN A 38 -8.20 -8.91 -4.94
CA ASN A 38 -7.55 -9.56 -6.08
C ASN A 38 -6.02 -9.68 -5.94
N THR A 39 -5.44 -9.41 -4.77
CA THR A 39 -3.98 -9.34 -4.58
C THR A 39 -3.26 -10.66 -4.94
N ASN A 40 -3.85 -11.84 -4.75
CA ASN A 40 -3.17 -13.10 -5.06
C ASN A 40 -2.83 -13.26 -6.54
N ILE A 41 -3.71 -12.76 -7.42
CA ILE A 41 -3.55 -12.86 -8.88
C ILE A 41 -2.96 -11.56 -9.44
N GLY A 42 -3.31 -10.43 -8.82
CA GLY A 42 -3.06 -9.08 -9.30
C GLY A 42 -4.18 -8.60 -10.22
N ILE A 43 -4.39 -7.29 -10.25
CA ILE A 43 -5.40 -6.65 -11.10
C ILE A 43 -4.81 -5.43 -11.82
N ASN A 44 -5.15 -5.20 -13.09
CA ASN A 44 -4.71 -4.00 -13.81
C ASN A 44 -5.80 -2.91 -13.86
N MET A 45 -5.44 -1.70 -14.28
CA MET A 45 -6.39 -0.59 -14.34
C MET A 45 -7.57 -0.83 -15.29
N LYS A 46 -7.33 -1.50 -16.42
CA LYS A 46 -8.38 -1.78 -17.42
C LYS A 46 -9.46 -2.67 -16.81
N GLN A 47 -9.06 -3.67 -16.04
CA GLN A 47 -9.96 -4.53 -15.31
C GLN A 47 -10.79 -3.77 -14.26
N ILE A 48 -10.20 -2.81 -13.55
CA ILE A 48 -10.95 -1.95 -12.61
C ILE A 48 -11.96 -1.09 -13.37
N GLU A 49 -11.56 -0.48 -14.49
CA GLU A 49 -12.42 0.36 -15.33
C GLU A 49 -13.59 -0.44 -15.93
N GLU A 50 -13.37 -1.66 -16.39
CA GLU A 50 -14.41 -2.50 -17.00
C GLU A 50 -15.43 -3.05 -15.99
N ASN A 51 -15.09 -3.07 -14.70
CA ASN A 51 -15.91 -3.67 -13.65
C ASN A 51 -16.43 -2.66 -12.62
N THR A 52 -16.22 -1.36 -12.86
CA THR A 52 -16.67 -0.27 -11.96
C THR A 52 -17.16 0.91 -12.78
N PHE A 53 -17.81 1.88 -12.13
CA PHE A 53 -18.17 3.15 -12.76
C PHE A 53 -17.05 4.20 -12.68
N PHE A 54 -15.87 3.86 -12.14
CA PHE A 54 -14.77 4.81 -12.01
C PHE A 54 -14.06 5.01 -13.36
N HIS A 55 -13.90 6.27 -13.77
CA HIS A 55 -13.14 6.58 -14.97
C HIS A 55 -11.63 6.33 -14.79
N ARG A 56 -10.95 5.99 -15.89
CA ARG A 56 -9.49 5.77 -15.92
C ARG A 56 -8.66 6.85 -15.24
N ASN A 57 -9.03 8.12 -15.39
CA ASN A 57 -8.30 9.24 -14.78
C ASN A 57 -8.42 9.23 -13.26
N THR A 58 -9.62 8.95 -12.73
CA THR A 58 -9.87 8.77 -11.30
C THR A 58 -9.08 7.57 -10.77
N ILE A 59 -9.15 6.43 -11.46
CA ILE A 59 -8.42 5.22 -11.10
C ILE A 59 -6.91 5.49 -11.04
N SER A 60 -6.34 6.08 -12.09
CA SER A 60 -4.91 6.37 -12.18
C SER A 60 -4.44 7.33 -11.08
N LYS A 61 -5.24 8.36 -10.77
CA LYS A 61 -4.94 9.32 -9.70
C LYS A 61 -4.85 8.62 -8.34
N HIS A 62 -5.84 7.81 -7.99
CA HIS A 62 -5.87 7.12 -6.70
C HIS A 62 -4.81 6.01 -6.61
N ILE A 63 -4.57 5.26 -7.69
CA ILE A 63 -3.46 4.28 -7.72
C ILE A 63 -2.14 4.97 -7.42
N LYS A 64 -1.86 6.11 -8.07
CA LYS A 64 -0.62 6.86 -7.81
C LYS A 64 -0.52 7.27 -6.35
N ASN A 65 -1.62 7.77 -5.75
CA ASN A 65 -1.65 8.10 -4.32
C ASN A 65 -1.39 6.87 -3.44
N LEU A 66 -2.04 5.74 -3.73
CA LEU A 66 -1.91 4.50 -2.97
C LEU A 66 -0.49 3.91 -3.07
N ILE A 67 0.15 3.99 -4.24
CA ILE A 67 1.56 3.61 -4.42
C ILE A 67 2.46 4.53 -3.60
N THR A 68 2.26 5.85 -3.66
CA THR A 68 3.03 6.83 -2.88
C THR A 68 2.89 6.60 -1.37
N LYS A 69 1.69 6.26 -0.90
CA LYS A 69 1.44 5.87 0.51
C LYS A 69 2.01 4.50 0.86
N GLY A 70 2.50 3.75 -0.11
CA GLY A 70 2.99 2.39 0.05
C GLY A 70 1.89 1.36 0.30
N GLU A 71 0.62 1.66 0.08
CA GLU A 71 -0.51 0.75 0.36
C GLU A 71 -0.75 -0.29 -0.74
N ILE A 72 -0.25 -0.02 -1.94
CA ILE A 72 -0.25 -0.95 -3.07
C ILE A 72 1.10 -0.85 -3.81
N TYR A 73 1.42 -1.82 -4.64
CA TYR A 73 2.53 -1.75 -5.59
C TYR A 73 2.09 -2.23 -6.99
N GLN A 74 2.89 -1.88 -8.00
CA GLN A 74 2.67 -2.26 -9.39
C GLN A 74 3.81 -3.14 -9.91
N TYR A 75 3.48 -4.19 -10.66
CA TYR A 75 4.45 -5.06 -11.33
C TYR A 75 4.07 -5.38 -12.79
N PRO A 76 4.96 -5.14 -13.77
CA PRO A 76 6.22 -4.42 -13.61
C PRO A 76 6.01 -2.96 -13.19
N PRO A 77 6.97 -2.35 -12.46
CA PRO A 77 6.89 -0.93 -12.09
C PRO A 77 6.70 -0.05 -13.33
N ASP A 78 5.90 0.99 -13.20
CA ASP A 78 5.62 2.00 -14.24
C ASP A 78 5.09 1.45 -15.58
N SER A 79 4.60 0.20 -15.59
CA SER A 79 4.03 -0.41 -16.78
C SER A 79 2.56 -0.01 -16.98
N ARG A 80 2.21 0.40 -18.20
CA ARG A 80 0.81 0.71 -18.57
C ARG A 80 -0.15 -0.46 -18.33
N ASN A 81 0.35 -1.69 -18.40
CA ASN A 81 -0.39 -2.93 -18.16
C ASN A 81 0.09 -3.66 -16.90
N GLY A 82 0.81 -2.97 -16.01
CA GLY A 82 1.31 -3.53 -14.77
C GLY A 82 0.15 -3.98 -13.88
N LEU A 83 0.32 -5.13 -13.26
CA LEU A 83 -0.61 -5.68 -12.29
C LEU A 83 -0.39 -4.99 -10.94
N LEU A 84 -1.49 -4.65 -10.28
CA LEU A 84 -1.56 -3.99 -9.00
C LEU A 84 -1.81 -5.04 -7.91
N PHE A 85 -1.12 -4.84 -6.80
CA PHE A 85 -1.13 -5.72 -5.65
C PHE A 85 -1.27 -4.85 -4.41
N SER A 86 -2.06 -5.28 -3.42
CA SER A 86 -2.07 -4.58 -2.15
C SER A 86 -0.83 -4.94 -1.34
N ASN A 87 -0.25 -3.93 -0.68
CA ASN A 87 0.77 -4.12 0.35
C ASN A 87 0.18 -4.47 1.72
N GLY A 88 -1.13 -4.71 1.81
CA GLY A 88 -1.86 -4.77 3.07
C GLY A 88 -2.75 -5.98 3.28
N ASN A 89 -2.82 -6.95 2.37
CA ASN A 89 -3.46 -8.23 2.69
C ASN A 89 -2.48 -9.13 3.43
N LEU A 90 -2.49 -8.94 4.74
CA LEU A 90 -2.25 -9.93 5.78
C LEU A 90 -3.11 -11.19 5.52
N LEU A 91 -2.79 -11.98 4.50
CA LEU A 91 -2.85 -13.43 4.69
C LEU A 91 -1.76 -13.69 5.72
N ASP A 92 -2.17 -13.95 6.98
CA ASP A 92 -1.34 -14.15 8.17
C ASP A 92 0.14 -13.81 7.97
N PRO A 93 0.59 -12.62 8.42
CA PRO A 93 1.98 -12.26 8.26
C PRO A 93 2.80 -13.35 8.93
N ILE A 94 3.77 -13.91 8.21
CA ILE A 94 4.68 -14.93 8.77
C ILE A 94 5.30 -14.39 10.08
N TYR A 95 5.43 -13.07 10.14
CA TYR A 95 5.85 -12.34 11.32
C TYR A 95 5.20 -10.95 11.36
N LYS A 96 4.69 -10.56 12.52
CA LYS A 96 4.22 -9.20 12.82
C LYS A 96 4.90 -8.69 14.08
N ASN A 97 5.44 -7.48 14.02
CA ASN A 97 5.91 -6.76 15.21
C ASN A 97 5.50 -5.29 15.15
N LYS A 98 5.43 -4.62 16.30
CA LYS A 98 5.10 -3.21 16.43
C LYS A 98 6.18 -2.51 17.24
N ILE A 99 6.73 -1.44 16.67
CA ILE A 99 7.68 -0.55 17.34
C ILE A 99 6.97 0.78 17.58
N ILE A 100 6.99 1.28 18.81
CA ILE A 100 6.44 2.60 19.15
C ILE A 100 7.61 3.57 19.31
N LEU A 101 7.63 4.63 18.52
CA LEU A 101 8.62 5.69 18.58
C LEU A 101 7.89 7.04 18.75
N GLN A 102 7.93 7.57 19.96
CA GLN A 102 7.20 8.80 20.35
C GLN A 102 5.69 8.68 20.06
N ASN A 103 5.14 9.53 19.19
CA ASN A 103 3.72 9.58 18.79
C ASN A 103 3.42 8.83 17.49
N LYS A 104 4.37 8.02 17.01
CA LYS A 104 4.24 7.19 15.81
C LYS A 104 4.45 5.74 16.19
N PHE A 105 3.82 4.85 15.44
CA PHE A 105 4.15 3.43 15.53
C PHE A 105 4.47 2.88 14.16
N PHE A 106 5.42 1.96 14.13
CA PHE A 106 5.85 1.24 12.96
C PHE A 106 5.39 -0.19 13.10
N GLU A 107 4.61 -0.67 12.15
CA GLU A 107 4.30 -2.09 12.06
C GLU A 107 5.22 -2.74 11.04
N ILE A 108 5.83 -3.84 11.46
CA ILE A 108 6.75 -4.63 10.65
C ILE A 108 6.05 -5.93 10.31
N TYR A 109 6.02 -6.25 9.03
CA TYR A 109 5.35 -7.40 8.46
C TYR A 109 6.31 -8.20 7.59
N VAL A 110 6.22 -9.53 7.64
CA VAL A 110 6.75 -10.37 6.58
C VAL A 110 5.59 -10.84 5.70
N ILE A 111 5.60 -10.41 4.45
CA ILE A 111 4.59 -10.79 3.44
C ILE A 111 5.19 -11.75 2.42
N SER A 112 4.36 -12.63 1.88
CA SER A 112 4.74 -13.53 0.79
C SER A 112 3.72 -13.42 -0.34
N ASN A 113 4.22 -13.28 -1.57
CA ASN A 113 3.39 -13.26 -2.77
C ASN A 113 4.14 -13.98 -3.91
N ARG A 114 3.55 -13.98 -5.11
CA ARG A 114 4.11 -14.64 -6.30
C ARG A 114 5.50 -14.15 -6.72
N LEU A 115 5.94 -12.99 -6.25
CA LEU A 115 7.26 -12.40 -6.55
C LEU A 115 8.31 -12.75 -5.50
N GLY A 116 7.93 -13.37 -4.38
CA GLY A 116 8.86 -13.74 -3.31
C GLY A 116 8.34 -13.39 -1.93
N LYS A 117 9.28 -13.22 -0.98
CA LYS A 117 8.99 -12.81 0.38
C LYS A 117 9.63 -11.45 0.66
N PHE A 118 8.92 -10.59 1.37
CA PHE A 118 9.33 -9.22 1.59
C PHE A 118 9.11 -8.83 3.05
N LEU A 119 10.04 -8.05 3.60
CA LEU A 119 9.86 -7.31 4.83
C LEU A 119 9.20 -5.97 4.49
N TYR A 120 8.10 -5.67 5.14
CA TYR A 120 7.38 -4.41 5.00
C TYR A 120 7.36 -3.67 6.33
N ILE A 121 7.87 -2.45 6.34
CA ILE A 121 7.91 -1.57 7.51
C ILE A 121 7.00 -0.39 7.21
N GLN A 122 5.90 -0.26 7.95
CA GLN A 122 4.88 0.76 7.71
C GLN A 122 4.78 1.72 8.89
N GLU A 123 5.00 3.01 8.64
CA GLU A 123 4.69 4.07 9.58
C GLU A 123 3.18 4.28 9.63
N LYS A 124 2.64 4.22 10.85
CA LYS A 124 1.25 4.52 11.14
C LYS A 124 1.16 5.58 12.23
N LYS A 125 0.15 6.42 12.09
CA LYS A 125 -0.19 7.46 13.06
C LYS A 125 -1.67 7.34 13.39
N GLU A 126 -1.96 7.39 14.67
CA GLU A 126 -3.32 7.54 15.15
C GLU A 126 -3.71 9.02 15.05
N ASP A 127 -4.83 9.30 14.41
CA ASP A 127 -5.36 10.66 14.32
C ASP A 127 -6.16 11.05 15.57
N ILE A 128 -6.68 12.27 15.60
CA ILE A 128 -7.48 12.79 16.74
C ILE A 128 -8.82 12.06 16.93
N TYR A 129 -9.23 11.22 15.98
CA TYR A 129 -10.46 10.42 16.00
C TYR A 129 -10.18 8.93 16.26
N ASN A 130 -8.94 8.58 16.65
CA ASN A 130 -8.45 7.21 16.81
C ASN A 130 -8.47 6.39 15.50
N GLU A 131 -8.51 7.04 14.34
CA GLU A 131 -8.30 6.36 13.07
C GLU A 131 -6.81 6.12 12.84
N ILE A 132 -6.47 4.90 12.43
CA ILE A 132 -5.09 4.52 12.12
C ILE A 132 -4.81 4.85 10.65
N GLU A 133 -4.02 5.89 10.42
CA GLU A 133 -3.61 6.32 9.09
C GLU A 133 -2.19 5.86 8.78
N SER A 134 -2.00 5.23 7.61
CA SER A 134 -0.67 4.88 7.11
C SER A 134 -0.01 6.11 6.49
N LYS A 135 1.19 6.49 6.99
CA LYS A 135 1.91 7.70 6.54
C LYS A 135 2.98 7.40 5.50
N GLY A 136 3.53 6.20 5.53
CA GLY A 136 4.50 5.73 4.55
C GLY A 136 4.99 4.33 4.90
N GLY A 137 5.74 3.72 3.99
CA GLY A 137 6.33 2.42 4.26
C GLY A 137 7.48 2.09 3.32
N ILE A 138 8.30 1.13 3.74
CA ILE A 138 9.44 0.62 2.98
C ILE A 138 9.24 -0.88 2.79
N ILE A 139 9.47 -1.37 1.57
CA ILE A 139 9.45 -2.79 1.22
C ILE A 139 10.88 -3.22 0.89
N ILE A 140 11.32 -4.32 1.49
CA ILE A 140 12.66 -4.88 1.30
C ILE A 140 12.49 -6.37 0.94
N PRO A 141 13.04 -6.85 -0.18
CA PRO A 141 13.11 -8.28 -0.46
C PRO A 141 13.85 -9.02 0.67
N LEU A 142 13.30 -10.13 1.16
CA LEU A 142 13.90 -10.84 2.31
C LEU A 142 15.29 -11.42 2.01
N ASP A 143 15.55 -11.77 0.75
CA ASP A 143 16.84 -12.25 0.25
C ASP A 143 17.92 -11.16 0.24
N GLU A 144 17.54 -9.88 0.22
CA GLU A 144 18.43 -8.72 0.26
C GLU A 144 18.51 -8.07 1.66
N LEU A 145 17.86 -8.68 2.66
CA LEU A 145 17.69 -8.05 3.98
C LEU A 145 19.03 -7.87 4.72
N ASP A 146 19.95 -8.83 4.60
CA ASP A 146 21.27 -8.74 5.22
C ASP A 146 22.09 -7.60 4.61
N THR A 147 22.06 -7.47 3.27
CA THR A 147 22.71 -6.35 2.56
C THR A 147 22.08 -5.02 2.95
N PHE A 148 20.75 -4.94 3.07
CA PHE A 148 20.08 -3.73 3.56
C PHE A 148 20.54 -3.37 4.98
N LYS A 149 20.63 -4.35 5.89
CA LYS A 149 21.07 -4.15 7.27
C LYS A 149 22.50 -3.62 7.32
N GLU A 150 23.43 -4.22 6.58
CA GLU A 150 24.83 -3.77 6.53
C GLU A 150 24.95 -2.31 6.10
N ARG A 151 24.22 -1.93 5.04
CA ARG A 151 24.19 -0.53 4.56
C ARG A 151 23.58 0.41 5.59
N PHE A 152 22.53 -0.02 6.27
CA PHE A 152 21.91 0.76 7.34
C PHE A 152 22.88 0.96 8.52
N ASP A 153 23.61 -0.09 8.93
CA ASP A 153 24.62 -0.02 9.98
C ASP A 153 25.76 0.94 9.61
N ASP A 154 26.21 0.95 8.35
CA ASP A 154 27.22 1.90 7.87
C ASP A 154 26.72 3.35 7.89
N ILE A 155 25.47 3.58 7.52
CA ILE A 155 24.84 4.91 7.65
C ILE A 155 24.83 5.33 9.12
N MET A 156 24.44 4.45 10.04
CA MET A 156 24.43 4.74 11.48
C MET A 156 25.82 5.13 12.00
N LYS A 157 26.88 4.41 11.60
CA LYS A 157 28.28 4.77 11.94
C LYS A 157 28.64 6.18 11.47
N ILE A 158 28.26 6.53 10.23
CA ILE A 158 28.53 7.86 9.67
C ILE A 158 27.78 8.94 10.47
N LEU A 159 26.52 8.70 10.81
CA LEU A 159 25.71 9.64 11.59
C LEU A 159 26.28 9.88 12.99
N HIS A 160 26.75 8.84 13.69
CA HIS A 160 27.46 8.97 14.97
C HIS A 160 28.79 9.71 14.82
N THR A 161 29.59 9.37 13.80
CA THR A 161 30.89 10.02 13.54
C THR A 161 30.72 11.51 13.28
N LYS A 162 29.66 11.89 12.54
CA LYS A 162 29.29 13.29 12.30
C LYS A 162 28.58 13.95 13.49
N ARG A 163 28.38 13.24 14.61
CA ARG A 163 27.65 13.70 15.80
C ARG A 163 26.24 14.23 15.50
N ILE A 164 25.59 13.70 14.46
CA ILE A 164 24.22 14.04 14.09
C ILE A 164 23.24 13.37 15.07
N ILE A 165 23.54 12.13 15.44
CA ILE A 165 22.86 11.38 16.49
C ILE A 165 23.85 11.18 17.64
N ARG A 166 23.37 11.30 18.88
CA ARG A 166 24.18 11.18 20.10
C ARG A 166 24.38 9.72 20.47
#